data_AF-A0A7K3PQZ8-F1
#
_entry.id   AF-A0A7K3PQZ8-F1
#
_cell.length_a   1.000
_cell.length_b   1.000
_cell.length_c   1.000
_cell.angle_alpha   90.00
_cell.angle_beta   90.00
_cell.angle_gamma   90.00
#
_symmetry.space_group_name_H-M   'P 1'
#
loop_
_entity.id
_entity.type
_entity.pdbx_description
1 polymer ?
#
loop_
_entity_poly.entity_id
_entity_poly.type
_entity_poly.pdbx_seq_one_letter_code
_entity_poly.pdbx_strand_id
1 'polypeptide(L)'
;MNAIITASELADELAGAHPPVLLDVRWQLSTAKAAGAPPFDGRAAYGAGHLPGAVYVDLDRDLASAPGASGRHPLPDVAEFGAAMRRA
;
A
#
# COMPACT_ATOMS: atom_id res chain seq x y z
N MET A 1 -20.69 3.00 1.11
CA MET A 1 -19.22 2.97 1.03
C MET A 1 -18.81 4.20 0.24
N ASN A 2 -18.15 5.15 0.88
CA ASN A 2 -17.55 6.29 0.21
C ASN A 2 -16.14 5.87 -0.20
N ALA A 3 -15.80 6.03 -1.48
CA ALA A 3 -14.46 5.66 -1.97
C ALA A 3 -13.36 6.58 -1.42
N ILE A 4 -13.74 7.74 -0.90
CA ILE A 4 -12.86 8.76 -0.34
C ILE A 4 -13.53 9.30 0.93
N ILE A 5 -12.76 9.41 2.01
CA ILE A 5 -13.15 10.01 3.28
C ILE A 5 -12.11 11.06 3.70
N THR A 6 -12.51 11.99 4.55
CA THR A 6 -11.62 12.96 5.17
C THR A 6 -10.80 12.32 6.29
N ALA A 7 -9.72 12.98 6.71
CA ALA A 7 -8.90 12.53 7.84
C ALA A 7 -9.68 12.54 9.17
N SER A 8 -10.60 13.48 9.36
CA SER A 8 -11.43 13.55 10.57
C SER A 8 -12.45 12.41 10.61
N GLU A 9 -13.11 12.12 9.48
CA GLU A 9 -14.01 10.95 9.39
C GLU A 9 -13.28 9.65 9.68
N LEU A 10 -12.05 9.49 9.14
CA LEU A 10 -11.24 8.32 9.46
C LEU A 10 -10.93 8.23 10.96
N ALA A 11 -10.58 9.34 11.62
CA ALA A 11 -10.31 9.35 13.05
C ALA A 11 -11.54 8.93 13.88
N ASP A 12 -12.74 9.38 13.49
CA ASP A 12 -13.99 8.99 14.12
C ASP A 12 -14.30 7.50 13.90
N GLU A 13 -14.10 6.99 12.68
CA GLU A 13 -14.30 5.56 12.37
C GLU A 13 -13.34 4.65 13.14
N LEU A 14 -12.08 5.05 13.29
CA LEU A 14 -11.08 4.30 14.07
C LEU A 14 -11.42 4.21 15.56
N ALA A 15 -12.20 5.16 16.09
CA ALA A 15 -12.69 5.15 17.47
C ALA A 15 -14.02 4.38 17.63
N GLY A 16 -14.63 3.93 16.54
CA GLY A 16 -15.91 3.24 16.52
C GLY A 16 -15.85 1.77 16.94
N ALA A 17 -17.02 1.13 17.02
CA ALA A 17 -17.14 -0.29 17.38
C ALA A 17 -16.57 -1.26 16.33
N HIS A 18 -16.41 -0.80 15.09
CA HIS A 18 -15.93 -1.60 13.96
C HIS A 18 -14.90 -0.78 13.17
N PRO A 19 -13.69 -0.58 13.70
CA PRO A 19 -12.67 0.22 13.02
C PRO A 19 -12.26 -0.44 11.70
N PRO A 20 -11.95 0.34 10.65
CA PRO A 20 -11.48 -0.20 9.39
C PRO A 20 -10.07 -0.80 9.53
N VAL A 21 -9.74 -1.75 8.65
CA VAL A 21 -8.35 -2.17 8.45
C VAL A 21 -7.65 -1.12 7.61
N LEU A 22 -6.57 -0.55 8.14
CA LEU A 22 -5.77 0.45 7.44
C LEU A 22 -4.64 -0.21 6.65
N LEU A 23 -4.61 0.02 5.34
CA LEU A 23 -3.53 -0.41 4.47
C LEU A 23 -2.72 0.81 4.00
N ASP A 24 -1.45 0.85 4.37
CA ASP A 24 -0.49 1.84 3.87
C ASP A 24 0.14 1.34 2.58
N VAL A 25 -0.37 1.82 1.45
CA VAL A 25 0.06 1.47 0.09
C VAL A 25 1.00 2.52 -0.51
N ARG A 26 1.77 3.24 0.34
CA ARG A 26 2.67 4.30 -0.13
C ARG A 26 3.63 3.78 -1.20
N TRP A 27 3.73 4.52 -2.29
CA TRP A 27 4.61 4.20 -3.39
C TRP A 27 5.04 5.49 -4.09
N GLN A 28 6.23 5.49 -4.68
CA GLN A 28 6.72 6.61 -5.47
C GLN A 28 7.31 6.10 -6.78
N LEU A 29 6.97 6.76 -7.88
CA LEU A 29 7.65 6.54 -9.16
C LEU A 29 9.06 7.13 -9.05
N SER A 30 10.03 6.30 -8.66
CA SER A 30 11.40 6.77 -8.51
C SER A 30 12.07 6.90 -9.89
N THR A 31 12.15 8.12 -10.44
CA THR A 31 13.11 8.46 -11.52
C THR A 31 14.56 8.43 -11.03
N ALA A 32 14.75 8.35 -9.70
CA ALA A 32 16.03 8.22 -9.00
C ALA A 32 16.97 7.15 -9.59
N LYS A 33 16.43 6.04 -10.12
CA LYS A 33 17.22 4.98 -10.76
C LYS A 33 17.96 5.48 -12.01
N ALA A 34 17.42 6.46 -12.73
CA ALA A 34 18.09 7.10 -13.86
C ALA A 34 19.16 8.13 -13.44
N ALA A 35 19.13 8.58 -12.18
CA ALA A 35 20.03 9.59 -11.62
C ALA A 35 21.04 9.03 -10.60
N GLY A 36 21.14 7.70 -10.45
CA GLY A 36 22.08 7.04 -9.53
C GLY A 36 21.67 7.03 -8.07
N ALA A 37 20.44 7.45 -7.74
CA ALA A 37 19.90 7.37 -6.40
C ALA A 37 19.12 6.06 -6.19
N PRO A 38 19.10 5.51 -4.96
CA PRO A 38 18.32 4.31 -4.66
C PRO A 38 16.82 4.56 -4.88
N PRO A 39 16.05 3.52 -5.25
CA PRO A 39 14.60 3.63 -5.36
C PRO A 39 13.99 3.99 -4.01
N PHE A 40 12.76 4.52 -4.04
CA PHE A 40 12.01 4.81 -2.83
C PHE A 40 11.79 3.53 -2.02
N ASP A 41 12.18 3.53 -0.75
CA ASP A 41 11.96 2.43 0.18
C ASP A 41 10.71 2.70 1.02
N GLY A 42 9.56 2.19 0.54
CA GLY A 42 8.28 2.34 1.22
C GLY A 42 8.23 1.69 2.59
N ARG A 43 8.94 0.56 2.79
CA ARG A 43 9.00 -0.15 4.07
C ARG A 43 9.74 0.68 5.11
N ALA A 44 10.90 1.24 4.74
CA ALA A 44 11.65 2.14 5.62
C ALA A 44 10.85 3.41 5.94
N ALA A 45 10.19 4.00 4.94
CA ALA A 45 9.35 5.17 5.16
C ALA A 45 8.17 4.88 6.10
N TYR A 46 7.51 3.73 5.95
CA TYR A 46 6.48 3.27 6.88
C TYR A 46 7.06 3.12 8.29
N GLY A 47 8.23 2.48 8.43
CA GLY A 47 8.91 2.31 9.72
C GLY A 47 9.27 3.63 10.40
N ALA A 48 9.58 4.68 9.61
CA ALA A 48 9.84 6.02 10.14
C ALA A 48 8.57 6.76 10.62
N GLY A 49 7.39 6.40 10.09
CA GLY A 49 6.11 6.96 10.51
C GLY A 49 4.94 6.53 9.64
N HIS A 50 3.85 6.12 10.29
CA HIS A 50 2.60 5.69 9.68
C HIS A 50 1.43 5.91 10.65
N LEU A 51 0.20 5.77 10.17
CA LEU A 51 -1.00 5.87 11.01
C LEU A 51 -1.06 4.69 12.00
N PRO A 52 -1.49 4.90 13.26
CA PRO A 52 -1.62 3.82 14.23
C PRO A 52 -2.48 2.66 13.71
N GLY A 53 -1.98 1.43 13.84
CA GLY A 53 -2.68 0.22 13.39
C GLY A 53 -2.66 -0.03 11.87
N ALA A 54 -2.09 0.87 11.07
CA ALA A 54 -1.93 0.64 9.64
C ALA A 54 -0.94 -0.49 9.37
N VAL A 55 -1.20 -1.27 8.32
CA VAL A 55 -0.33 -2.33 7.84
C VAL A 55 0.29 -1.91 6.51
N TYR A 56 1.59 -2.09 6.37
CA TYR A 56 2.27 -1.80 5.11
C TYR A 56 1.97 -2.88 4.06
N VAL A 57 1.54 -2.45 2.88
CA VAL A 57 1.30 -3.30 1.72
C VAL A 57 2.15 -2.78 0.56
N ASP A 58 3.02 -3.63 0.03
CA ASP A 58 3.95 -3.25 -1.02
C ASP A 58 3.24 -3.31 -2.40
N LEU A 59 3.16 -2.17 -3.10
CA LEU A 59 2.50 -2.12 -4.41
C LEU A 59 3.10 -3.12 -5.41
N ASP A 60 4.43 -3.20 -5.45
CA ASP A 60 5.15 -4.00 -6.44
C ASP A 60 5.11 -5.50 -6.12
N ARG A 61 5.01 -5.87 -4.84
CA ARG A 61 5.07 -7.28 -4.39
C ARG A 61 3.72 -7.88 -4.06
N ASP A 62 2.81 -7.11 -3.48
CA ASP A 62 1.55 -7.61 -2.91
C ASP A 62 0.34 -7.27 -3.80
N LEU A 63 0.42 -6.18 -4.57
CA LEU A 63 -0.70 -5.64 -5.36
C LEU A 63 -0.47 -5.70 -6.87
N ALA A 64 0.66 -6.26 -7.31
CA ALA A 64 1.02 -6.36 -8.71
C ALA A 64 1.66 -7.72 -9.04
N SER A 65 1.39 -8.22 -10.24
CA SER A 65 2.20 -9.28 -10.85
C SER A 65 3.49 -8.71 -11.44
N ALA A 66 4.39 -9.61 -11.86
CA ALA A 66 5.60 -9.24 -12.56
C ALA A 66 5.31 -8.34 -13.79
N PRO A 67 6.11 -7.28 -14.01
CA PRO A 67 5.98 -6.42 -15.17
C PRO A 67 6.06 -7.21 -16.49
N GLY A 68 5.30 -6.79 -17.50
CA GLY A 68 5.27 -7.49 -18.78
C GLY A 68 4.50 -6.75 -19.87
N ALA A 69 3.99 -7.49 -20.85
CA ALA A 69 3.24 -6.92 -21.98
C ALA A 69 2.00 -6.11 -21.53
N SER A 70 1.42 -6.44 -20.37
CA SER A 70 0.25 -5.75 -19.79
C SER A 70 0.61 -4.51 -18.96
N GLY A 71 1.89 -4.10 -18.92
CA GLY A 71 2.34 -2.88 -18.23
C GLY A 71 3.30 -3.13 -17.06
N ARG A 72 3.57 -2.07 -16.29
CA ARG A 72 4.55 -2.09 -15.18
C ARG A 72 4.02 -2.67 -13.88
N HIS A 73 2.71 -2.60 -13.63
CA HIS A 73 2.07 -3.21 -12.45
C HIS A 73 0.77 -3.90 -12.88
N PRO A 74 0.84 -5.04 -13.60
CA PRO A 74 -0.37 -5.80 -13.95
C PRO A 74 -1.09 -6.28 -12.69
N LEU A 75 -2.41 -6.46 -12.77
CA LEU A 75 -3.17 -7.05 -11.66
C LEU A 75 -2.63 -8.45 -11.31
N PRO A 76 -2.51 -8.77 -10.01
CA PRO A 76 -2.05 -10.07 -9.54
C PRO A 76 -3.10 -11.16 -9.74
N ASP A 77 -2.68 -12.42 -9.66
CA ASP A 77 -3.61 -13.52 -9.50
C ASP A 77 -4.43 -13.34 -8.21
N VAL A 78 -5.71 -13.73 -8.25
CA VAL A 78 -6.63 -13.53 -7.12
C VAL A 78 -6.18 -14.32 -5.88
N ALA A 79 -5.58 -15.50 -6.04
CA ALA A 79 -5.10 -16.29 -4.92
C ALA A 79 -3.84 -15.66 -4.29
N GLU A 80 -2.94 -15.12 -5.11
CA GLU A 80 -1.74 -14.40 -4.66
C GLU A 80 -2.13 -13.14 -3.88
N PHE A 81 -3.03 -12.32 -4.44
CA PHE A 81 -3.59 -11.14 -3.76
C PHE A 81 -4.26 -11.51 -2.44
N GLY A 82 -5.14 -12.53 -2.46
CA GLY A 82 -5.82 -12.98 -1.25
C GLY A 82 -4.85 -13.48 -0.18
N ALA A 83 -3.75 -14.14 -0.56
CA ALA A 83 -2.71 -14.54 0.38
C ALA A 83 -1.95 -13.34 0.95
N ALA A 84 -1.69 -12.30 0.13
CA ALA A 84 -1.08 -11.07 0.61
C ALA A 84 -1.97 -10.34 1.63
N MET A 85 -3.25 -10.16 1.33
CA MET A 85 -4.19 -9.47 2.22
C MET A 85 -4.46 -10.21 3.55
N ARG A 86 -4.23 -11.53 3.61
CA ARG A 86 -4.32 -12.30 4.87
C ARG A 86 -3.06 -12.21 5.74
N ARG A 87 -1.92 -11.83 5.17
CA ARG A 87 -0.67 -11.57 5.94
C ARG A 87 -0.65 -10.16 6.52
N ALA A 88 -1.40 -9.26 5.88
CA ALA A 88 -1.56 -7.90 6.34
C ALA A 88 -2.39 -7.86 7.62
#